data_AF-A0A0D6LKA8-F1
#
_entry.id   AF-A0A0D6LKA8-F1
#
_cell.length_a   1.000
_cell.length_b   1.000
_cell.length_c   1.000
_cell.angle_alpha   90.00
_cell.angle_beta   90.00
_cell.angle_gamma   90.00
#
_symmetry.space_group_name_H-M   'P 1'
#
loop_
_entity.id
_entity.type
_entity.pdbx_description
1 polymer ?
#
loop_
_entity_poly.entity_id
_entity_poly.type
_entity_poly.pdbx_seq_one_letter_code
_entity_poly.pdbx_strand_id
1 'polypeptide(L)'
;MVKRNSGELRKHARLHRPVLKLDVAVLSQMRSTVGFPTMFVAGRTDSFKFCVMQLVGPDLRALMWAMPKKRFSLSTAFRVALQTLDRLEKLHDAGYLNR
;
A
#
# COMPACT_ATOMS: atom_id res chain seq x y z
N MET A 1 28.18 -24.74 42.81
CA MET A 1 27.59 -23.39 42.81
C MET A 1 27.20 -23.05 41.38
N VAL A 2 25.97 -23.42 41.00
CA VAL A 2 25.45 -23.36 39.61
C VAL A 2 24.78 -22.01 39.41
N LYS A 3 25.33 -21.15 38.53
CA LYS A 3 24.66 -19.93 38.08
C LYS A 3 23.73 -20.29 36.92
N ARG A 4 22.42 -20.35 37.20
CA ARG A 4 21.36 -20.35 36.18
C ARG A 4 21.40 -19.01 35.46
N ASN A 5 21.81 -19.00 34.19
CA ASN A 5 21.63 -17.83 33.35
C ASN A 5 20.20 -17.87 32.80
N SER A 6 19.42 -16.90 33.29
CA SER A 6 18.06 -16.54 32.94
C SER A 6 17.83 -16.55 31.43
N GLY A 7 16.68 -17.10 31.03
CA GLY A 7 16.31 -17.30 29.64
C GLY A 7 16.27 -16.02 28.81
N GLU A 8 16.91 -16.09 27.65
CA GLU A 8 16.65 -15.16 26.55
C GLU A 8 15.25 -15.41 26.00
N LEU A 9 14.26 -14.71 26.57
CA LEU A 9 13.00 -14.47 25.88
C LEU A 9 13.32 -13.74 24.58
N ARG A 10 13.10 -14.43 23.44
CA ARG A 10 13.09 -13.85 22.10
C ARG A 10 12.08 -12.70 22.08
N LYS A 11 12.55 -11.48 22.36
CA LYS A 11 11.82 -10.26 22.03
C LYS A 11 11.66 -10.29 20.53
N HIS A 12 10.45 -10.62 20.06
CA HIS A 12 10.05 -10.25 18.71
C HIS A 12 10.03 -8.73 18.70
N ALA A 13 11.19 -8.12 18.48
CA ALA A 13 11.26 -6.74 18.06
C ALA A 13 10.30 -6.67 16.88
N ARG A 14 9.21 -5.91 17.00
CA ARG A 14 8.43 -5.54 15.83
C ARG A 14 9.45 -4.89 14.91
N LEU A 15 9.91 -5.62 13.89
CA LEU A 15 10.69 -5.06 12.82
C LEU A 15 9.81 -3.91 12.32
N HIS A 16 10.17 -2.69 12.70
CA HIS A 16 9.42 -1.50 12.39
C HIS A 16 9.60 -1.31 10.90
N ARG A 17 8.80 -2.04 10.13
CA ARG A 17 8.88 -2.10 8.68
C ARG A 17 8.77 -0.65 8.23
N PRO A 18 9.77 -0.10 7.54
CA PRO A 18 9.72 1.30 7.14
C PRO A 18 8.74 1.40 5.97
N VAL A 19 7.43 1.31 6.27
CA VAL A 19 6.32 1.19 5.31
C VAL A 19 6.40 2.31 4.29
N LEU A 20 6.56 3.56 4.74
CA LEU A 20 6.66 4.71 3.85
C LEU A 20 7.87 4.65 2.90
N LYS A 21 8.99 4.04 3.32
CA LYS A 21 10.16 3.87 2.44
C LYS A 21 9.86 2.87 1.32
N LEU A 22 9.09 1.82 1.64
CA LEU A 22 8.62 0.86 0.65
C LEU A 22 7.62 1.52 -0.30
N ASP A 23 6.64 2.25 0.22
CA ASP A 23 5.63 2.94 -0.59
C ASP A 23 6.28 3.91 -1.58
N VAL A 24 7.26 4.68 -1.14
CA VAL A 24 8.05 5.58 -2.00
C VAL A 24 8.79 4.82 -3.09
N ALA A 25 9.42 3.68 -2.78
CA ALA A 25 10.12 2.86 -3.76
C ALA A 25 9.17 2.29 -4.82
N VAL A 26 8.02 1.76 -4.38
CA VAL A 26 6.97 1.25 -5.27
C VAL A 26 6.45 2.36 -6.17
N LEU A 27 6.01 3.49 -5.61
CA LEU A 27 5.46 4.60 -6.40
C LEU A 27 6.49 5.23 -7.36
N SER A 28 7.77 5.23 -6.99
CA SER A 28 8.86 5.66 -7.88
C SER A 28 8.97 4.75 -9.10
N GLN A 29 8.95 3.43 -8.89
CA GLN A 29 9.08 2.45 -9.96
C GLN A 29 7.82 2.38 -10.84
N MET A 30 6.65 2.58 -10.26
CA MET A 30 5.36 2.51 -10.96
C MET A 30 4.95 3.83 -11.66
N ARG A 31 5.83 4.85 -11.71
CA ARG A 31 5.49 6.20 -12.19
C ARG A 31 4.87 6.26 -13.59
N SER A 32 5.32 5.43 -14.52
CA SER A 32 4.79 5.37 -15.89
C SER A 32 3.67 4.33 -16.06
N THR A 33 3.25 3.69 -14.97
CA THR A 33 2.25 2.62 -14.99
C THR A 33 0.88 3.21 -14.72
N VAL A 34 -0.06 2.98 -15.64
CA VAL A 34 -1.45 3.42 -15.48
C VAL A 34 -2.03 2.89 -14.16
N GLY A 35 -2.88 3.68 -13.51
CA GLY A 35 -3.60 3.29 -12.28
C GLY A 35 -2.78 3.31 -10.99
N PHE A 36 -1.52 3.75 -11.03
CA PHE A 36 -0.74 4.11 -9.85
C PHE A 36 -0.67 5.64 -9.73
N PRO A 37 -0.81 6.21 -8.51
CA PRO A 37 -0.66 7.65 -8.32
C PRO A 37 0.75 8.11 -8.69
N THR A 38 0.84 9.26 -9.38
CA THR A 38 2.15 9.88 -9.63
C THR A 38 2.74 10.38 -8.31
N MET A 39 3.94 9.94 -7.96
CA MET A 39 4.69 10.51 -6.85
C MET A 39 5.41 11.78 -7.30
N PHE A 40 5.26 12.85 -6.52
CA PHE A 40 5.90 14.14 -6.79
C PHE A 40 7.19 14.31 -5.98
N VAL A 41 7.14 14.09 -4.67
CA VAL A 41 8.30 14.24 -3.78
C VAL A 41 8.17 13.35 -2.55
N ALA A 42 9.28 12.86 -2.04
CA ALA A 42 9.36 12.19 -0.74
C ALA A 42 10.52 12.76 0.07
N GLY A 43 10.38 12.78 1.39
CA GLY A 43 11.37 13.39 2.25
C GLY A 43 11.19 13.07 3.72
N ARG A 44 11.99 13.76 4.53
CA ARG A 44 11.92 13.70 5.99
C ARG A 44 12.25 15.07 6.57
N THR A 45 11.63 15.36 7.71
CA THR A 45 12.00 16.42 8.63
C THR A 45 12.66 15.78 9.86
N ASP A 46 13.02 16.60 10.85
CA ASP A 46 13.48 16.09 12.15
C ASP A 46 12.37 15.35 12.93
N SER A 47 11.10 15.59 12.57
CA SER A 47 9.93 15.08 13.28
C SER A 47 9.15 13.99 12.55
N PHE A 48 9.15 13.96 11.21
CA PHE A 48 8.38 12.98 10.44
C PHE A 48 8.96 12.69 9.06
N LYS A 49 8.46 11.61 8.44
CA LYS A 49 8.73 11.26 7.03
C LYS A 49 7.47 11.50 6.22
N PHE A 50 7.61 11.95 4.98
CA PHE A 50 6.47 12.26 4.13
C PHE A 50 6.67 11.81 2.69
N CYS A 51 5.54 11.61 2.00
CA CYS A 51 5.45 11.36 0.56
C CYS A 51 4.28 12.19 0.03
N VAL A 52 4.53 12.97 -1.01
CA VAL A 52 3.54 13.77 -1.73
C VAL A 52 3.29 13.09 -3.07
N MET A 53 2.04 12.74 -3.32
CA MET A 53 1.59 12.04 -4.51
C MET A 53 0.29 12.66 -5.03
N GLN A 54 -0.09 12.27 -6.24
CA GLN A 54 -1.33 12.66 -6.88
C GLN A 54 -2.54 12.38 -5.97
N LEU A 55 -3.35 13.41 -5.72
CA LEU A 55 -4.67 13.24 -5.11
C LEU A 55 -5.59 12.56 -6.12
N VAL A 56 -6.21 11.46 -5.72
CA VAL A 56 -7.16 10.70 -6.53
C VAL A 56 -8.59 10.90 -6.02
N GLY A 57 -9.56 10.40 -6.78
CA GLY A 57 -10.97 10.46 -6.41
C GLY A 57 -11.33 9.60 -5.20
N PRO A 58 -12.63 9.53 -4.87
CA PRO A 58 -13.13 8.72 -3.77
C PRO A 58 -12.75 7.24 -3.91
N ASP A 59 -12.51 6.57 -2.79
CA ASP A 59 -12.25 5.14 -2.78
C ASP A 59 -13.50 4.32 -3.19
N LEU A 60 -13.30 3.05 -3.51
CA LEU A 60 -14.37 2.15 -3.96
C LEU A 60 -15.48 1.98 -2.91
N ARG A 61 -15.17 2.08 -1.62
CA ARG A 61 -16.17 1.96 -0.55
C ARG A 61 -17.05 3.19 -0.50
N ALA A 62 -16.47 4.39 -0.57
CA ALA A 62 -17.21 5.64 -0.65
C ALA A 62 -18.14 5.66 -1.88
N LEU A 63 -17.61 5.27 -3.05
CA LEU A 63 -18.41 5.14 -4.27
C LEU A 63 -19.55 4.13 -4.13
N MET A 64 -19.27 2.95 -3.56
CA MET A 64 -20.28 1.92 -3.30
C MET A 64 -21.36 2.41 -2.33
N TRP A 65 -20.98 3.16 -1.30
CA TRP A 65 -21.91 3.73 -0.32
C TRP A 65 -22.75 4.86 -0.89
N ALA A 66 -22.28 5.57 -1.92
CA ALA A 66 -23.08 6.55 -2.65
C ALA A 66 -24.18 5.90 -3.51
N MET A 67 -24.08 4.60 -3.83
CA MET A 67 -25.09 3.90 -4.64
C MET A 67 -26.41 3.71 -3.87
N PRO A 68 -27.58 3.79 -4.53
CA PRO A 68 -28.87 3.63 -3.86
C PRO A 68 -29.01 2.32 -3.08
N LYS A 69 -28.49 1.22 -3.64
CA LYS A 69 -28.53 -0.13 -3.03
C LYS A 69 -27.26 -0.50 -2.25
N LYS A 70 -26.35 0.46 -2.02
CA LYS A 70 -25.04 0.25 -1.36
C LYS A 70 -24.20 -0.88 -1.99
N ARG A 71 -24.37 -1.11 -3.28
CA ARG A 71 -23.71 -2.15 -4.08
C ARG A 71 -23.51 -1.64 -5.49
N PHE A 72 -22.41 -2.04 -6.12
CA PHE A 72 -22.22 -1.83 -7.55
C PHE A 72 -23.12 -2.75 -8.38
N SER A 73 -23.46 -2.31 -9.59
CA SER A 73 -24.00 -3.21 -10.62
C SER A 73 -22.94 -4.22 -11.02
N LEU A 74 -23.36 -5.37 -11.60
CA LEU A 74 -22.42 -6.39 -12.09
C LEU A 74 -21.41 -5.81 -13.10
N SER A 75 -21.88 -4.98 -14.03
CA SER A 75 -21.00 -4.31 -15.01
C SER A 75 -19.92 -3.45 -14.35
N THR A 76 -20.27 -2.68 -13.32
CA THR A 76 -19.28 -1.86 -12.59
C THR A 76 -18.33 -2.74 -11.77
N ALA A 77 -18.86 -3.76 -11.08
CA ALA A 77 -18.06 -4.69 -10.29
C ALA A 77 -17.01 -5.42 -11.15
N PHE A 78 -17.39 -5.94 -12.32
CA PHE A 78 -16.46 -6.62 -13.23
C PHE A 78 -15.39 -5.68 -13.80
N ARG A 79 -15.75 -4.45 -14.17
CA ARG A 79 -14.77 -3.47 -14.65
C ARG A 79 -13.77 -3.06 -13.57
N VAL A 80 -14.23 -2.92 -12.32
CA VAL A 80 -13.34 -2.69 -11.17
C VAL A 80 -12.42 -3.89 -10.96
N ALA A 81 -12.96 -5.12 -10.98
CA ALA A 81 -12.16 -6.33 -10.81
C ALA A 81 -11.08 -6.45 -11.89
N LEU A 82 -11.42 -6.19 -13.17
CA LEU A 82 -10.47 -6.23 -14.27
C LEU A 82 -9.35 -5.21 -14.11
N GLN A 83 -9.69 -3.97 -13.73
CA GLN A 83 -8.69 -2.94 -13.48
C GLN A 83 -7.79 -3.30 -12.29
N THR A 84 -8.37 -3.79 -11.19
CA THR A 84 -7.61 -4.22 -10.02
C THR A 84 -6.64 -5.36 -10.37
N LEU A 85 -7.09 -6.35 -11.14
CA LEU A 85 -6.25 -7.48 -11.56
C LEU A 85 -5.08 -7.00 -12.42
N ASP A 86 -5.32 -6.12 -13.39
CA ASP A 86 -4.26 -5.52 -14.21
C ASP A 86 -3.24 -4.74 -13.36
N ARG A 87 -3.67 -4.03 -12.30
CA ARG A 87 -2.73 -3.36 -11.38
C ARG A 87 -1.96 -4.33 -10.50
N LEU A 88 -2.57 -5.43 -10.06
CA LEU A 88 -1.88 -6.46 -9.28
C LEU A 88 -0.82 -7.17 -10.12
N GLU A 89 -1.13 -7.54 -11.36
CA GLU A 89 -0.16 -8.12 -12.29
C GLU A 89 1.05 -7.20 -12.47
N LYS A 90 0.82 -5.94 -12.81
CA LYS A 90 1.90 -4.94 -12.97
C LYS A 90 2.73 -4.73 -11.70
N LEU A 91 2.09 -4.80 -10.52
CA LEU A 91 2.79 -4.69 -9.25
C LEU A 91 3.67 -5.93 -8.98
N HIS A 92 3.16 -7.11 -9.32
CA HIS A 92 3.89 -8.37 -9.19
C HIS A 92 5.07 -8.45 -10.17
N ASP A 93 4.88 -7.98 -11.41
CA ASP A 93 5.95 -7.87 -12.41
C ASP A 93 7.09 -6.95 -11.94
N ALA A 94 6.75 -5.90 -11.18
CA ALA A 94 7.73 -5.01 -10.56
C ALA A 94 8.41 -5.62 -9.31
N GLY A 95 8.00 -6.82 -8.87
CA GLY A 95 8.58 -7.54 -7.75
C GLY A 95 7.97 -7.22 -6.38
N TYR A 96 6.79 -6.58 -6.34
CA TYR A 96 6.12 -6.19 -5.10
C TYR A 96 4.84 -6.99 -4.85
N LEU A 97 4.52 -7.23 -3.58
CA LEU A 97 3.28 -7.88 -3.17
C LEU A 97 2.45 -6.90 -2.34
N ASN A 98 1.21 -6.65 -2.79
CA ASN A 98 0.21 -5.99 -1.97
C ASN A 98 -0.39 -6.99 -0.96
N ARG A 99 -0.70 -6.55 0.26
CA ARG A 99 -1.17 -7.43 1.37
C ARG A 99 -2.64 -7.24 1.69
#